data_AF-A0A2A9PNQ3-F1
#
_entry.id   AF-A0A2A9PNQ3-F1
#
_cell.length_a   1.000
_cell.length_b   1.000
_cell.length_c   1.000
_cell.angle_alpha   90.00
_cell.angle_beta   90.00
_cell.angle_gamma   90.00
#
_symmetry.space_group_name_H-M   'P 1'
#
loop_
_entity.id
_entity.type
_entity.pdbx_description
1 polymer ?
#
loop_
_entity_poly.entity_id
_entity_poly.type
_entity_poly.pdbx_seq_one_letter_code
_entity_poly.pdbx_strand_id
1 'polypeptide(L)'
;MADVKDLTPDLDRLDEQLDDLEEALTPLTEGLDERAARLPLLDRAKLFSLSAYAIESLLFSSLRLEGVDARNHAVFTELKRVQQYFAKIQATEEPDAKRSLTVNQEAAARILKADLSDNKSVSSKLAEKIAEERAKALLKAVDGGTVKRPAEEAGAEGHKRKKMDKKHKGRRQRS
;
A
#
# COMPACT_ATOMS: atom_id res chain seq x y z
N MET A 1 9.93 -49.34 -34.04
CA MET A 1 10.72 -48.15 -34.36
C MET A 1 9.83 -46.99 -33.96
N ALA A 2 10.13 -46.30 -32.85
CA ALA A 2 9.31 -45.19 -32.40
C ALA A 2 9.35 -44.09 -33.47
N ASP A 3 8.19 -43.56 -33.83
CA ASP A 3 8.03 -42.41 -34.71
C ASP A 3 8.85 -41.25 -34.12
N VAL A 4 9.96 -40.90 -34.77
CA VAL A 4 10.78 -39.76 -34.36
C VAL A 4 10.01 -38.53 -34.76
N LYS A 5 9.61 -37.74 -33.76
CA LYS A 5 8.87 -36.50 -34.00
C LYS A 5 9.71 -35.59 -34.89
N ASP A 6 9.12 -35.20 -36.02
CA ASP A 6 9.70 -34.18 -36.89
C ASP A 6 9.74 -32.83 -36.15
N LEU A 7 10.93 -32.26 -36.04
CA LEU A 7 11.22 -31.01 -35.33
C LEU A 7 11.41 -29.84 -36.29
N THR A 8 11.53 -30.08 -37.59
CA THR A 8 11.69 -29.03 -38.61
C THR A 8 10.69 -27.88 -38.47
N PRO A 9 9.37 -28.11 -38.28
CA PRO A 9 8.43 -26.99 -38.15
C PRO A 9 8.63 -26.16 -36.88
N ASP A 10 9.11 -26.76 -35.79
CA ASP A 10 9.40 -26.04 -34.54
C ASP A 10 10.69 -25.20 -34.68
N LEU A 11 11.66 -25.68 -35.48
CA LEU A 11 12.90 -24.96 -35.78
C LEU A 11 12.68 -23.79 -36.73
N ASP A 12 11.92 -23.98 -37.81
CA ASP A 12 11.59 -22.92 -38.77
C ASP A 12 10.85 -21.79 -38.06
N ARG A 13 9.90 -22.14 -37.16
CA ARG A 13 9.21 -21.17 -36.33
C ARG A 13 10.16 -20.43 -35.40
N LEU A 14 11.12 -21.13 -34.78
CA LEU A 14 12.08 -20.49 -33.88
C LEU A 14 12.95 -19.50 -34.64
N ASP A 15 13.36 -19.84 -35.87
CA ASP A 15 14.15 -18.99 -36.76
C ASP A 15 13.40 -17.68 -37.07
N GLU A 16 12.14 -17.78 -37.54
CA GLU A 16 11.28 -16.60 -37.79
C GLU A 16 11.10 -15.74 -36.53
N GLN A 17 10.91 -16.38 -35.36
CA GLN A 17 10.76 -15.65 -34.09
C GLN A 17 12.04 -14.95 -33.64
N LEU A 18 13.22 -15.46 -34.01
CA LEU A 18 14.50 -14.83 -33.71
C LEU A 18 14.75 -13.63 -34.63
N ASP A 19 14.42 -13.74 -35.92
CA ASP A 19 14.49 -12.63 -36.88
C ASP A 19 13.61 -11.45 -36.44
N ASP A 20 12.34 -11.72 -36.12
CA ASP A 20 11.40 -10.70 -35.61
C ASP A 20 11.93 -10.04 -34.32
N LEU A 21 12.55 -10.83 -33.45
CA LEU A 21 13.10 -10.34 -32.19
C LEU A 21 14.34 -9.48 -32.41
N GLU A 22 15.22 -9.85 -33.32
CA GLU A 22 16.41 -9.06 -33.67
C GLU A 22 16.03 -7.69 -34.23
N GLU A 23 15.03 -7.64 -35.13
CA GLU A 23 14.48 -6.39 -35.64
C GLU A 23 13.91 -5.52 -34.50
N ALA A 24 13.11 -6.12 -33.60
CA ALA A 24 12.53 -5.41 -32.47
C ALA A 24 13.57 -4.91 -31.45
N LEU A 25 14.71 -5.59 -31.31
CA LEU A 25 15.77 -5.25 -30.37
C LEU A 25 16.82 -4.28 -30.94
N THR A 26 16.87 -4.09 -32.26
CA THR A 26 17.76 -3.11 -32.92
C THR A 26 17.75 -1.71 -32.26
N PRO A 27 16.59 -1.09 -31.95
CA PRO A 27 16.56 0.20 -31.25
C PRO A 27 16.95 0.13 -29.76
N LEU A 28 17.26 -1.04 -29.21
CA LEU A 28 17.79 -1.18 -27.85
C LEU A 28 19.29 -1.47 -27.85
N THR A 29 19.82 -2.09 -28.91
CA THR A 29 21.26 -2.32 -29.07
C THR A 29 22.00 -1.05 -29.50
N GLU A 30 21.37 -0.17 -30.28
CA GLU A 30 21.98 1.05 -30.80
C GLU A 30 21.50 2.31 -30.09
N GLY A 31 22.15 2.75 -29.00
CA GLY A 31 21.86 4.06 -28.39
C GLY A 31 20.74 4.06 -27.32
N LEU A 32 20.63 2.96 -26.57
CA LEU A 32 19.73 2.86 -25.40
C LEU A 32 19.89 4.03 -24.44
N ASP A 33 21.12 4.39 -24.07
CA ASP A 33 21.40 5.45 -23.10
C ASP A 33 20.94 6.83 -23.59
N GLU A 34 21.16 7.13 -24.87
CA GLU A 34 20.74 8.39 -25.47
C GLU A 34 19.22 8.52 -25.53
N ARG A 35 18.53 7.42 -25.88
CA ARG A 35 17.06 7.36 -25.87
C ARG A 35 16.53 7.48 -24.44
N ALA A 36 17.09 6.73 -23.50
CA ALA A 36 16.73 6.74 -22.09
C ALA A 36 16.89 8.14 -21.46
N ALA A 37 17.96 8.86 -21.82
CA ALA A 37 18.23 10.21 -21.32
C ALA A 37 17.14 11.23 -21.69
N ARG A 38 16.45 11.03 -22.81
CA ARG A 38 15.36 11.90 -23.31
C ARG A 38 14.00 11.59 -22.67
N LEU A 39 13.87 10.46 -21.98
CA LEU A 39 12.61 10.04 -21.38
C LEU A 39 12.41 10.64 -19.98
N PRO A 40 11.15 10.93 -19.59
CA PRO A 40 10.77 11.16 -18.19
C PRO A 40 11.22 10.01 -17.28
N LEU A 41 11.37 10.29 -15.98
CA LEU A 41 11.92 9.32 -15.02
C LEU A 41 11.15 7.98 -15.00
N LEU A 42 9.81 8.04 -15.05
CA LEU A 42 8.97 6.83 -15.02
C LEU A 42 9.15 5.99 -16.30
N ASP A 43 9.11 6.64 -17.47
CA ASP A 43 9.27 5.94 -18.76
C ASP A 43 10.68 5.38 -18.93
N ARG A 44 11.68 6.08 -18.40
CA ARG A 44 13.06 5.59 -18.32
C ARG A 44 13.17 4.32 -17.47
N ALA A 45 12.49 4.28 -16.32
CA ALA A 45 12.46 3.10 -15.47
C ALA A 45 11.76 1.91 -16.15
N LYS A 46 10.67 2.16 -16.87
CA LYS A 46 9.98 1.16 -17.70
C LYS A 46 10.90 0.60 -18.78
N LEU A 47 11.58 1.48 -19.52
CA LEU A 47 12.52 1.10 -20.58
C LEU A 47 13.62 0.17 -20.03
N PHE A 48 14.35 0.60 -18.99
CA PHE A 48 15.43 -0.24 -18.44
C PHE A 48 14.93 -1.54 -17.83
N SER A 49 13.76 -1.56 -17.20
CA SER A 49 13.19 -2.80 -16.63
C SER A 49 12.76 -3.78 -17.72
N LEU A 50 12.19 -3.29 -18.83
CA LEU A 50 11.86 -4.09 -20.00
C LEU A 50 13.12 -4.60 -20.71
N SER A 51 14.15 -3.78 -20.87
CA SER A 51 15.43 -4.20 -21.45
C SER A 51 16.08 -5.31 -20.63
N ALA A 52 16.12 -5.16 -19.29
CA ALA A 52 16.62 -6.20 -18.40
C ALA A 52 15.78 -7.48 -18.51
N TYR A 53 14.45 -7.38 -18.56
CA TYR A 53 13.57 -8.53 -18.77
C TYR A 53 13.87 -9.27 -20.08
N ALA A 54 14.08 -8.54 -21.18
CA ALA A 54 14.40 -9.12 -22.47
C ALA A 54 15.72 -9.90 -22.43
N ILE A 55 16.78 -9.31 -21.85
CA ILE A 55 18.09 -9.96 -21.71
C ILE A 55 17.99 -11.24 -20.86
N GLU A 56 17.36 -11.18 -19.68
CA GLU A 56 17.23 -12.34 -18.81
C GLU A 56 16.34 -13.44 -19.43
N SER A 57 15.31 -13.05 -20.20
CA SER A 57 14.44 -14.00 -20.91
C SER A 57 15.17 -14.70 -22.05
N LEU A 58 16.04 -13.99 -22.77
CA LEU A 58 16.91 -14.55 -23.81
C LEU A 58 17.92 -15.52 -23.20
N LEU A 59 18.58 -15.13 -22.12
CA LEU A 59 19.53 -15.98 -21.40
C LEU A 59 18.84 -17.23 -20.84
N PHE A 60 17.64 -17.09 -20.28
CA PHE A 60 16.82 -18.22 -19.83
C PHE A 60 16.48 -19.18 -20.99
N SER A 61 16.15 -18.65 -22.17
CA SER A 61 15.82 -19.45 -23.35
C SER A 61 17.05 -20.17 -23.90
N SER A 62 18.20 -19.50 -23.97
CA SER A 62 19.48 -20.08 -24.37
C SER A 62 19.89 -21.25 -23.46
N LEU A 63 19.81 -21.09 -22.13
CA LEU A 63 20.09 -22.18 -21.19
C LEU A 63 19.17 -23.40 -21.40
N ARG A 64 17.90 -23.17 -21.76
CA ARG A 64 16.98 -24.27 -22.05
C ARG A 64 17.34 -25.00 -23.34
N LEU A 65 17.84 -24.29 -24.35
CA LEU A 65 18.33 -24.91 -25.60
C LEU A 65 19.58 -25.75 -25.36
N GLU A 66 20.44 -25.34 -24.42
CA GLU A 66 21.61 -26.11 -23.97
C GLU A 66 21.24 -27.32 -23.07
N GLY A 67 19.96 -27.51 -22.75
CA GLY A 67 19.48 -28.58 -21.89
C GLY A 67 19.72 -28.36 -20.40
N VAL A 68 20.10 -27.14 -20.00
CA VAL A 68 20.25 -26.75 -18.59
C VAL A 68 18.88 -26.54 -17.94
N ASP A 69 18.72 -26.96 -16.69
CA ASP A 69 17.52 -26.64 -15.91
C ASP A 69 17.51 -25.17 -15.50
N ALA A 70 17.04 -24.33 -16.42
CA ALA A 70 17.00 -22.89 -16.24
C ALA A 70 16.11 -22.45 -15.06
N ARG A 71 15.19 -23.28 -14.56
CA ARG A 71 14.32 -22.94 -13.40
C ARG A 71 15.06 -23.00 -12.08
N ASN A 72 16.04 -23.90 -11.97
CA ASN A 72 16.94 -24.00 -10.83
C ASN A 72 18.24 -23.20 -11.03
N HIS A 73 18.37 -22.49 -12.15
CA HIS A 73 19.51 -21.64 -12.46
C HIS A 73 19.37 -20.23 -11.85
N ALA A 74 20.50 -19.54 -11.64
CA ALA A 74 20.54 -18.18 -11.08
C ALA A 74 19.70 -17.16 -11.88
N VAL A 75 19.62 -17.34 -13.20
CA VAL A 75 18.80 -16.50 -14.11
C VAL A 75 17.32 -16.45 -13.70
N PHE A 76 16.76 -17.54 -13.17
CA PHE A 76 15.37 -17.52 -12.70
C PHE A 76 15.18 -16.62 -11.47
N THR A 77 16.23 -16.45 -10.66
CA THR A 77 16.24 -15.48 -9.55
C THR A 77 16.25 -14.04 -10.08
N GLU A 78 17.04 -13.76 -11.11
CA GLU A 78 17.06 -12.43 -11.75
C GLU A 78 15.72 -12.12 -12.44
N LEU A 79 15.07 -13.10 -13.09
CA LEU A 79 13.72 -12.92 -13.63
C LEU A 79 12.70 -12.55 -12.53
N LYS A 80 12.75 -13.21 -11.37
CA LYS A 80 11.90 -12.84 -10.22
C LYS A 80 12.21 -11.43 -9.71
N ARG A 81 13.48 -11.04 -9.72
CA ARG A 81 13.89 -9.69 -9.33
C ARG A 81 13.35 -8.64 -10.30
N VAL A 82 13.38 -8.91 -11.62
CA VAL A 82 12.78 -8.03 -12.64
C VAL A 82 11.27 -7.90 -12.44
N GLN A 83 10.56 -8.99 -12.13
CA GLN A 83 9.13 -8.93 -11.78
C GLN A 83 8.84 -8.00 -10.59
N GLN A 84 9.70 -8.00 -9.58
CA GLN A 84 9.57 -7.07 -8.44
C GLN A 84 9.75 -5.61 -8.87
N TYR A 85 10.61 -5.32 -9.86
CA TYR A 85 10.74 -3.97 -10.40
C TYR A 85 9.50 -3.53 -11.18
N PHE A 86 8.89 -4.42 -11.97
CA PHE A 86 7.60 -4.11 -12.60
C PHE A 86 6.51 -3.78 -11.57
N ALA A 87 6.43 -4.55 -10.48
CA ALA A 87 5.48 -4.25 -9.40
C ALA A 87 5.72 -2.87 -8.77
N LYS A 88 6.98 -2.47 -8.56
CA LYS A 88 7.34 -1.14 -8.04
C LYS A 88 6.95 -0.02 -9.01
N ILE A 89 7.18 -0.22 -10.31
CA ILE A 89 6.81 0.73 -11.35
C ILE A 89 5.29 0.88 -11.39
N GLN A 90 4.55 -0.22 -11.42
CA GLN A 90 3.10 -0.23 -11.44
C GLN A 90 2.51 0.48 -10.21
N ALA A 91 3.03 0.19 -9.01
CA ALA A 91 2.59 0.86 -7.78
C ALA A 91 2.85 2.38 -7.78
N THR A 92 3.84 2.83 -8.55
CA THR A 92 4.15 4.27 -8.71
C THR A 92 3.26 4.93 -9.76
N GLU A 93 2.93 4.20 -10.83
CA GLU A 93 2.06 4.65 -11.91
C GLU A 93 0.59 4.74 -11.48
N GLU A 94 0.15 3.74 -10.71
CA GLU A 94 -1.20 3.65 -10.15
C GLU A 94 -1.11 3.68 -8.62
N PRO A 95 -0.82 4.85 -8.01
CA PRO A 95 -0.79 4.94 -6.57
C PRO A 95 -2.18 4.63 -6.01
N ASP A 96 -2.26 3.64 -5.12
CA ASP A 96 -3.52 3.25 -4.46
C ASP A 96 -4.31 4.50 -4.05
N ALA A 97 -5.52 4.66 -4.58
CA ALA A 97 -6.38 5.82 -4.33
C ALA A 97 -6.72 6.03 -2.83
N LYS A 98 -6.44 5.02 -1.99
CA LYS A 98 -6.55 5.12 -0.55
C LYS A 98 -5.31 5.81 0.03
N ARG A 99 -5.33 7.15 0.02
CA ARG A 99 -4.49 7.92 0.96
C ARG A 99 -4.77 7.42 2.38
N SER A 100 -3.84 6.63 2.93
CA SER A 100 -3.91 6.15 4.33
C SER A 100 -3.53 7.24 5.33
N LEU A 101 -2.94 8.34 4.85
CA LEU A 101 -2.69 9.55 5.63
C LEU A 101 -3.98 10.34 5.84
N THR A 102 -4.80 9.88 6.78
CA THR A 102 -5.90 10.67 7.34
C THR A 102 -5.34 11.61 8.41
N VAL A 103 -5.62 12.90 8.31
CA VAL A 103 -5.26 13.87 9.35
C VAL A 103 -5.97 13.51 10.65
N ASN A 104 -5.25 13.40 11.76
CA ASN A 104 -5.85 13.22 13.07
C ASN A 104 -6.53 14.53 13.50
N GLN A 105 -7.85 14.58 13.28
CA GLN A 105 -8.66 15.77 13.55
C GLN A 105 -8.67 16.15 15.04
N GLU A 106 -8.58 15.18 15.94
CA GLU A 106 -8.51 15.46 17.37
C GLU A 106 -7.18 16.09 17.77
N ALA A 107 -6.07 15.58 17.24
CA ALA A 107 -4.76 16.15 17.49
C ALA A 107 -4.66 17.59 16.95
N ALA A 108 -5.15 17.82 15.72
CA ALA A 108 -5.24 19.16 15.14
C ALA A 108 -6.11 20.09 16.00
N ALA A 109 -7.25 19.62 16.50
CA ALA A 109 -8.11 20.40 17.39
C ALA A 109 -7.44 20.72 18.72
N ARG A 110 -6.65 19.80 19.29
CA ARG A 110 -5.88 20.05 20.53
C ARG A 110 -4.79 21.10 20.31
N ILE A 111 -4.07 21.05 19.18
CA ILE A 111 -3.05 22.03 18.82
C ILE A 111 -3.68 23.42 18.65
N LEU A 112 -4.75 23.52 17.86
CA LEU A 112 -5.47 24.80 17.66
C LEU A 112 -6.04 25.37 18.97
N LYS A 113 -6.53 24.50 19.86
CA LYS A 113 -7.07 24.94 21.16
C LYS A 113 -5.99 25.44 22.12
N ALA A 114 -4.80 24.86 22.08
CA ALA A 114 -3.66 25.29 22.89
C ALA A 114 -3.05 26.61 22.39
N ASP A 115 -2.97 26.79 21.07
CA ASP A 115 -2.39 27.99 20.46
C ASP A 115 -3.33 29.22 20.54
N LEU A 116 -4.64 28.97 20.54
CA LEU A 116 -5.66 30.02 20.53
C LEU A 116 -6.39 30.20 21.87
N SER A 117 -5.86 29.62 22.95
CA SER A 117 -6.43 29.75 24.31
C SER A 117 -6.42 31.18 24.84
N ASP A 118 -5.47 31.99 24.36
CA ASP A 118 -5.23 33.34 24.88
C ASP A 118 -6.25 34.35 24.33
N ASN A 119 -6.91 34.02 23.21
CA ASN A 119 -7.95 34.84 22.61
C ASN A 119 -9.34 34.20 22.73
N LYS A 120 -10.07 34.57 23.79
CA LYS A 120 -11.42 34.07 24.10
C LYS A 120 -12.40 34.16 22.92
N SER A 121 -12.33 35.22 22.12
CA SER A 121 -13.23 35.44 20.98
C SER A 121 -12.96 34.51 19.78
N VAL A 122 -11.72 34.07 19.63
CA VAL A 122 -11.31 33.12 18.57
C VAL A 122 -11.52 31.68 19.04
N SER A 123 -11.29 31.42 20.33
CA SER A 123 -11.53 30.11 20.95
C SER A 123 -13.01 29.68 20.88
N SER A 124 -13.96 30.61 21.06
CA SER A 124 -15.38 30.33 21.00
C SER A 124 -15.84 30.00 19.57
N LYS A 125 -15.38 30.78 18.58
CA LYS A 125 -15.64 30.54 17.15
C LYS A 125 -15.07 29.21 16.67
N LEU A 126 -13.91 28.81 17.18
CA LEU A 126 -13.34 27.49 16.89
C LEU A 126 -14.16 26.36 17.51
N ALA A 127 -14.61 26.51 18.75
CA ALA A 127 -15.46 25.52 19.39
C ALA A 127 -16.78 25.31 18.64
N GLU A 128 -17.37 26.40 18.15
CA GLU A 128 -18.57 26.38 17.29
C GLU A 128 -18.31 25.61 15.98
N LYS A 129 -17.24 25.93 15.25
CA LYS A 129 -16.88 25.22 14.02
C LYS A 129 -16.55 23.75 14.23
N ILE A 130 -15.89 23.40 15.33
CA ILE A 130 -15.60 22.00 15.68
C ILE A 130 -16.91 21.24 15.96
N ALA A 131 -17.89 21.87 16.60
CA ALA A 131 -19.19 21.27 16.86
C ALA A 131 -20.00 21.06 15.56
N GLU A 132 -20.00 22.06 14.68
CA GLU A 132 -20.64 21.95 13.36
C GLU A 132 -20.06 20.81 12.51
N GLU A 133 -18.73 20.71 12.43
CA GLU A 133 -18.07 19.65 11.66
C GLU A 133 -18.30 18.25 12.28
N ARG A 134 -18.37 18.14 13.61
CA ARG A 134 -18.75 16.89 14.28
C ARG A 134 -20.20 16.50 14.00
N ALA A 135 -21.11 17.47 13.98
CA ALA A 135 -22.51 17.22 13.64
C ALA A 135 -22.66 16.77 12.16
N LYS A 136 -21.96 17.42 11.24
CA LYS A 136 -21.92 17.00 9.82
C LYS A 136 -21.32 15.61 9.64
N ALA A 137 -20.24 15.29 10.38
CA ALA A 137 -19.63 13.97 10.34
C ALA A 137 -20.58 12.88 10.84
N LEU A 138 -21.36 13.14 11.90
CA LEU A 138 -22.38 12.24 12.42
C LEU A 138 -23.52 12.01 11.41
N LEU A 139 -24.03 13.09 10.79
CA LEU A 139 -25.06 12.98 9.75
C LEU A 139 -24.58 12.15 8.55
N LYS A 140 -23.35 12.40 8.09
CA LYS A 140 -22.73 11.64 7.00
C LYS A 140 -22.49 10.17 7.35
N ALA A 141 -22.19 9.86 8.62
CA ALA A 141 -22.05 8.49 9.10
C ALA A 141 -23.39 7.74 9.15
N VAL A 142 -24.49 8.45 9.43
CA VAL A 142 -25.86 7.91 9.42
C VAL A 142 -26.35 7.67 7.99
N ASP A 143 -26.16 8.63 7.08
CA ASP A 143 -26.58 8.49 5.67
C ASP A 143 -25.74 7.46 4.88
N GLY A 144 -24.50 7.21 5.31
CA GLY A 144 -23.57 6.27 4.66
C GLY A 144 -23.77 4.79 5.00
N GLY A 145 -24.81 4.41 5.75
CA GLY A 145 -25.19 3.01 5.95
C GLY A 145 -24.12 2.11 6.59
N THR A 146 -23.30 2.62 7.52
CA THR A 146 -22.45 1.76 8.37
C THR A 146 -22.98 1.73 9.79
N VAL A 147 -24.00 0.90 10.01
CA VAL A 147 -24.43 0.55 11.36
C VAL A 147 -23.33 -0.31 12.00
N LYS A 148 -22.41 0.33 12.70
CA LYS A 148 -21.79 -0.23 13.89
C LYS A 148 -22.24 0.61 15.08
N ARG A 149 -23.20 0.05 15.82
CA ARG A 149 -23.72 0.56 17.10
C ARG A 149 -22.56 1.00 18.01
N PRO A 150 -22.56 2.24 18.51
CA PRO A 150 -21.90 2.54 19.77
C PRO A 150 -22.72 1.90 20.89
N ALA A 151 -22.05 1.14 21.76
CA ALA A 151 -22.64 0.70 23.02
C ALA A 151 -22.82 1.92 23.92
N GLU A 152 -24.06 2.17 24.35
CA GLU A 152 -24.36 3.15 25.38
C GLU A 152 -23.81 2.74 26.75
N GLU A 153 -23.53 3.79 27.51
CA GLU A 153 -22.99 3.90 28.86
C GLU A 153 -23.74 3.11 29.94
N ALA A 154 -23.01 2.67 30.96
CA ALA A 154 -23.55 2.59 32.33
C ALA A 154 -22.43 2.83 33.35
N GLY A 155 -22.53 3.93 34.10
CA GLY A 155 -21.88 4.03 35.40
C GLY A 155 -21.29 5.39 35.77
N ALA A 156 -22.13 6.39 36.05
CA ALA A 156 -21.75 7.52 36.89
C ALA A 156 -22.86 7.84 37.90
N GLU A 157 -22.71 7.37 39.13
CA GLU A 157 -23.26 8.06 40.31
C GLU A 157 -22.22 8.07 41.42
N GLY A 158 -21.80 9.27 41.80
CA GLY A 158 -20.84 9.51 42.88
C GLY A 158 -21.53 9.64 44.24
N HIS A 159 -20.84 9.23 45.31
CA HIS A 159 -21.25 9.60 46.66
C HIS A 159 -20.10 10.13 47.53
N LYS A 160 -20.38 11.30 48.11
CA LYS A 160 -19.52 12.16 48.92
C LYS A 160 -19.30 11.59 50.33
N ARG A 161 -18.09 11.82 50.83
CA ARG A 161 -17.66 12.07 52.23
C ARG A 161 -18.72 11.94 53.33
N LYS A 162 -18.49 11.05 54.30
CA LYS A 162 -19.18 11.01 55.60
C LYS A 162 -18.21 11.34 56.74
N LYS A 163 -18.52 12.37 57.53
CA LYS A 163 -17.91 12.68 58.84
C LYS A 163 -19.02 12.74 59.90
N MET A 164 -18.69 12.20 61.08
CA MET A 164 -19.30 12.36 62.42
C MET A 164 -20.61 11.65 62.80
N ASP A 165 -20.44 10.61 63.63
CA ASP A 165 -20.70 10.62 65.11
C ASP A 165 -22.16 10.65 65.63
N LYS A 166 -22.66 9.50 66.14
CA LYS A 166 -23.12 9.29 67.54
C LYS A 166 -23.89 7.96 67.74
N LYS A 167 -23.30 7.08 68.57
CA LYS A 167 -23.84 6.51 69.83
C LYS A 167 -25.19 5.75 69.88
N HIS A 168 -25.16 4.40 69.93
CA HIS A 168 -25.77 3.52 70.98
C HIS A 168 -25.55 2.04 70.61
N LYS A 169 -24.80 1.22 71.38
CA LYS A 169 -25.10 0.51 72.66
C LYS A 169 -25.93 -0.78 72.47
N GLY A 170 -25.31 -1.94 72.74
CA GLY A 170 -25.95 -3.27 72.91
C GLY A 170 -25.12 -4.41 72.30
N ARG A 171 -24.09 -4.96 72.96
CA ARG A 171 -24.10 -6.00 74.02
C ARG A 171 -24.47 -7.41 73.49
N ARG A 172 -23.57 -8.39 73.78
CA ARG A 172 -23.73 -9.88 73.82
C ARG A 172 -23.63 -10.59 72.45
N GLN A 173 -23.02 -11.76 72.27
CA GLN A 173 -22.32 -12.75 73.12
C GLN A 173 -21.76 -13.87 72.22
N ARG A 174 -20.78 -14.65 72.75
CA ARG A 174 -20.42 -16.06 72.42
C ARG A 174 -19.64 -16.26 71.10
N SER A 175 -18.57 -17.06 71.03
CA SER A 175 -17.91 -18.01 71.94
C SER A 175 -16.40 -17.92 71.76
#